data_AF-A0A2S8J7J3-F1
#
_entry.id   AF-A0A2S8J7J3-F1
#
_cell.length_a   1.000
_cell.length_b   1.000
_cell.length_c   1.000
_cell.angle_alpha   90.00
_cell.angle_beta   90.00
_cell.angle_gamma   90.00
#
_symmetry.space_group_name_H-M   'P 1'
#
loop_
_entity.id
_entity.type
_entity.pdbx_description
1 polymer ?
#
loop_
_entity_poly.entity_id
_entity_poly.type
_entity_poly.pdbx_seq_one_letter_code
_entity_poly.pdbx_strand_id
1 'polypeptide(L)'
;REDNLVTKSNLILGMGETPDEVTQALHDLHDAGCDIITITQYLRPSPRHHPVERWVKPEEFVEHSKTAEEIGFAGVMAGPLVRSSYRAGRLYAQAMAHHGRALADSLTHLAAVRTDRSVSP
;
A
#
# COMPACT_ATOMS: atom_id res chain seq x y z
N ARG A 1 -6.55 -14.56 14.66
CA ARG A 1 -5.13 -14.22 14.92
C ARG A 1 -5.02 -13.83 16.38
N GLU A 2 -4.03 -14.34 17.10
CA GLU A 2 -3.95 -14.29 18.56
C GLU A 2 -3.83 -12.87 19.13
N ASP A 3 -3.14 -11.94 18.42
CA ASP A 3 -2.85 -10.60 18.95
C ASP A 3 -3.80 -9.48 18.48
N ASN A 4 -4.78 -9.78 17.60
CA ASN A 4 -5.74 -8.82 17.04
C ASN A 4 -5.13 -7.53 16.45
N LEU A 5 -3.86 -7.55 16.02
CA LEU A 5 -3.16 -6.41 15.42
C LEU A 5 -3.60 -6.16 13.98
N VAL A 6 -3.60 -4.89 13.57
CA VAL A 6 -3.65 -4.51 12.15
C VAL A 6 -2.24 -4.64 11.58
N THR A 7 -2.12 -5.34 10.46
CA THR A 7 -0.86 -5.68 9.81
C THR A 7 -0.65 -4.89 8.53
N LYS A 8 0.61 -4.65 8.19
CA LYS A 8 0.98 -3.87 7.01
C LYS A 8 2.23 -4.44 6.34
N SER A 9 2.25 -4.41 5.02
CA SER A 9 3.41 -4.72 4.21
C SER A 9 3.62 -3.68 3.10
N ASN A 10 4.71 -3.83 2.34
CA ASN A 10 5.05 -2.97 1.22
C ASN A 10 5.75 -3.74 0.09
N LEU A 11 5.38 -3.46 -1.16
CA LEU A 11 6.13 -3.87 -2.34
C LEU A 11 6.84 -2.66 -2.97
N ILE A 12 8.12 -2.83 -3.29
CA ILE A 12 8.92 -1.84 -4.01
C ILE A 12 9.15 -2.38 -5.42
N LEU A 13 8.67 -1.68 -6.43
CA LEU A 13 8.69 -2.08 -7.83
C LEU A 13 9.86 -1.44 -8.59
N GLY A 14 10.24 -2.00 -9.73
CA GLY A 14 11.35 -1.55 -10.56
C GLY A 14 12.68 -2.19 -10.21
N MET A 15 12.68 -3.32 -9.50
CA MET A 15 13.87 -4.08 -9.13
C MET A 15 14.06 -5.35 -9.98
N GLY A 16 13.18 -5.60 -10.96
CA GLY A 16 13.29 -6.70 -11.93
C GLY A 16 12.07 -7.62 -11.93
N GLU A 17 11.09 -7.36 -11.06
CA GLU A 17 9.84 -8.08 -10.99
C GLU A 17 8.94 -7.84 -12.21
N THR A 18 8.13 -8.84 -12.54
CA THR A 18 7.07 -8.78 -13.55
C THR A 18 5.72 -8.43 -12.90
N PRO A 19 4.75 -7.87 -13.66
CA PRO A 19 3.42 -7.60 -13.13
C PRO A 19 2.72 -8.83 -12.54
N ASP A 20 2.94 -10.02 -13.10
CA ASP A 20 2.36 -11.28 -12.61
C ASP A 20 2.95 -11.68 -11.24
N GLU A 21 4.26 -11.51 -11.06
CA GLU A 21 4.91 -11.73 -9.75
C GLU A 21 4.41 -10.75 -8.69
N VAL A 22 4.13 -9.50 -9.07
CA VAL A 22 3.50 -8.52 -8.16
C VAL A 22 2.12 -8.99 -7.74
N THR A 23 1.29 -9.44 -8.69
CA THR A 23 -0.05 -9.97 -8.39
C THR A 23 0.00 -11.20 -7.51
N GLN A 24 0.91 -12.15 -7.78
CA GLN A 24 1.11 -13.32 -6.92
C GLN A 24 1.53 -12.91 -5.51
N ALA A 25 2.48 -11.97 -5.36
CA ALA A 25 2.91 -11.49 -4.06
C ALA A 25 1.77 -10.78 -3.29
N LEU A 26 0.85 -10.09 -3.98
CA LEU A 26 -0.34 -9.52 -3.36
C LEU A 26 -1.26 -10.62 -2.78
N HIS A 27 -1.48 -11.70 -3.53
CA HIS A 27 -2.22 -12.86 -3.02
C HIS A 27 -1.52 -13.48 -1.81
N ASP A 28 -0.22 -13.74 -1.89
CA ASP A 28 0.54 -14.35 -0.79
C ASP A 28 0.48 -13.50 0.50
N LEU A 29 0.61 -12.18 0.36
CA LEU A 29 0.50 -11.24 1.48
C LEU A 29 -0.91 -11.22 2.06
N HIS A 30 -1.95 -11.27 1.22
CA HIS A 30 -3.34 -11.31 1.67
C HIS A 30 -3.70 -12.66 2.31
N ASP A 31 -3.15 -13.77 1.85
CA ASP A 31 -3.41 -15.10 2.43
C ASP A 31 -2.68 -15.27 3.77
N ALA A 32 -1.51 -14.64 3.92
CA ALA A 32 -0.88 -14.42 5.23
C ALA A 32 -1.69 -13.42 6.10
N GLY A 33 -2.65 -12.73 5.48
CA GLY A 33 -3.56 -11.65 5.91
C GLY A 33 -2.91 -10.42 6.48
N CYS A 34 -2.00 -9.91 5.68
CA CYS A 34 -1.73 -8.49 5.63
C CYS A 34 -3.02 -7.68 5.37
N ASP A 35 -3.30 -6.68 6.21
CA ASP A 35 -4.49 -5.84 6.07
C ASP A 35 -4.24 -4.64 5.14
N ILE A 36 -3.03 -4.08 5.21
CA ILE A 36 -2.67 -2.85 4.50
C ILE A 36 -1.47 -3.10 3.58
N ILE A 37 -1.59 -2.69 2.32
CA ILE A 37 -0.48 -2.76 1.36
C ILE A 37 -0.13 -1.39 0.80
N THR A 38 1.16 -1.10 0.74
CA THR A 38 1.71 0.01 -0.05
C THR A 38 2.54 -0.52 -1.22
N ILE A 39 2.40 0.11 -2.39
CA ILE A 39 3.10 -0.28 -3.62
C ILE A 39 3.80 0.97 -4.15
N THR A 40 5.12 0.91 -4.32
CA THR A 40 5.96 2.09 -4.60
C THR A 40 7.02 1.84 -5.66
N GLN A 41 7.63 2.89 -6.21
CA GLN A 41 8.78 2.82 -7.09
C GLN A 41 10.08 2.70 -6.29
N TYR A 42 10.97 1.83 -6.75
CA TYR A 42 12.34 1.78 -6.30
C TYR A 42 13.10 3.01 -6.79
N LEU A 43 13.61 3.79 -5.84
CA LEU A 43 14.53 4.88 -6.11
C LEU A 43 15.92 4.47 -5.62
N ARG A 44 16.80 4.18 -6.58
CA ARG A 44 18.18 3.77 -6.31
C ARG A 44 18.91 4.86 -5.52
N PRO A 45 19.36 4.60 -4.27
CA PRO A 45 19.99 5.64 -3.46
C PRO A 45 21.39 6.05 -3.94
N SER A 46 22.14 5.12 -4.52
CA SER A 46 23.49 5.37 -5.03
C SER A 46 23.91 4.31 -6.08
N PRO A 47 24.99 4.56 -6.85
CA PRO A 47 25.50 3.60 -7.83
C PRO A 47 25.99 2.25 -7.27
N ARG A 48 26.05 2.09 -5.95
CA ARG A 48 26.40 0.81 -5.30
C ARG A 48 25.20 -0.07 -4.96
N HIS A 49 23.99 0.48 -5.02
CA HIS A 49 22.75 -0.27 -4.79
C HIS A 49 22.28 -0.93 -6.09
N HIS A 50 21.31 -1.85 -5.96
CA HIS A 50 20.64 -2.49 -7.10
C HIS A 50 20.28 -1.46 -8.18
N PRO A 51 20.51 -1.75 -9.48
CA PRO A 51 20.04 -0.86 -10.54
C PRO A 51 18.51 -0.76 -10.53
N VAL A 52 17.98 0.35 -11.05
CA VAL A 52 16.56 0.41 -11.40
C VAL A 52 16.40 -0.34 -12.71
N GLU A 53 15.69 -1.46 -12.68
CA GLU A 53 15.41 -2.30 -13.86
C GLU A 53 14.27 -1.71 -14.71
N ARG A 54 13.28 -1.09 -14.05
CA ARG A 54 12.11 -0.51 -14.70
C ARG A 54 11.55 0.69 -13.94
N TRP A 55 11.10 1.69 -14.70
CA TRP A 55 10.26 2.76 -14.19
C TRP A 55 8.80 2.42 -14.47
N VAL A 56 8.06 2.10 -13.40
CA VAL A 56 6.66 1.69 -13.49
C VAL A 56 5.80 2.90 -13.86
N LYS A 57 4.89 2.73 -14.82
CA LYS A 57 4.04 3.83 -15.26
C LYS A 57 2.96 4.15 -14.22
N PRO A 58 2.48 5.41 -14.14
CA PRO A 58 1.39 5.77 -13.24
C PRO A 58 0.14 4.88 -13.39
N GLU A 59 -0.18 4.47 -14.62
CA GLU A 59 -1.35 3.62 -14.91
C GLU A 59 -1.20 2.21 -14.32
N GLU A 60 0.02 1.64 -14.34
CA GLU A 60 0.29 0.33 -13.74
C GLU A 60 0.09 0.36 -12.21
N PHE A 61 0.41 1.48 -11.54
CA PHE A 61 0.10 1.63 -10.12
C PHE A 61 -1.42 1.63 -9.85
N VAL A 62 -2.21 2.20 -10.76
CA VAL A 62 -3.68 2.17 -10.65
C VAL A 62 -4.20 0.74 -10.80
N GLU A 63 -3.65 -0.03 -11.75
CA GLU A 63 -4.01 -1.43 -11.97
C GLU A 63 -3.65 -2.31 -10.76
N HIS A 64 -2.45 -2.14 -10.19
CA HIS A 64 -2.06 -2.84 -8.98
C HIS A 64 -2.92 -2.45 -7.76
N SER A 65 -3.30 -1.17 -7.64
CA SER A 65 -4.21 -0.72 -6.57
C SER A 65 -5.56 -1.41 -6.70
N LYS A 66 -6.14 -1.42 -7.90
CA LYS A 66 -7.42 -2.07 -8.18
C LYS A 66 -7.36 -3.57 -7.89
N THR A 67 -6.27 -4.23 -8.31
CA THR A 67 -6.05 -5.66 -8.07
C THR A 67 -6.00 -5.95 -6.56
N ALA A 68 -5.26 -5.17 -5.78
CA ALA A 68 -5.21 -5.33 -4.32
C ALA A 68 -6.57 -5.07 -3.65
N GLU A 69 -7.34 -4.09 -4.13
CA GLU A 69 -8.70 -3.84 -3.64
C GLU A 69 -9.64 -5.02 -3.96
N GLU A 70 -9.55 -5.60 -5.16
CA GLU A 70 -10.33 -6.78 -5.57
C GLU A 70 -9.95 -8.05 -4.77
N ILE A 71 -8.68 -8.20 -4.40
CA ILE A 71 -8.20 -9.28 -3.53
C ILE A 71 -8.80 -9.17 -2.11
N GLY A 72 -9.06 -7.95 -1.63
CA GLY A 72 -9.71 -7.71 -0.34
C GLY A 72 -8.86 -6.99 0.70
N PHE A 73 -7.73 -6.38 0.33
CA PHE A 73 -6.94 -5.56 1.27
C PHE A 73 -7.79 -4.45 1.89
N ALA A 74 -7.69 -4.27 3.21
CA ALA A 74 -8.46 -3.29 3.95
C ALA A 74 -7.97 -1.84 3.76
N GLY A 75 -6.72 -1.67 3.34
CA GLY A 75 -6.17 -0.38 2.93
C GLY A 75 -5.09 -0.52 1.86
N VAL A 76 -5.27 0.17 0.75
CA VAL A 76 -4.35 0.13 -0.40
C VAL A 76 -3.83 1.52 -0.71
N MET A 77 -2.53 1.61 -1.04
CA MET A 77 -1.96 2.83 -1.59
C MET A 77 -0.83 2.50 -2.55
N ALA A 78 -1.01 2.87 -3.82
CA ALA A 78 -0.05 2.64 -4.88
C ALA A 78 0.36 3.96 -5.54
N GLY A 79 1.64 4.10 -5.87
CA GLY A 79 2.13 5.24 -6.64
C GLY A 79 3.65 5.43 -6.54
N PRO A 80 4.26 6.17 -7.47
CA PRO A 80 5.71 6.26 -7.59
C PRO A 80 6.40 6.89 -6.38
N LEU A 81 5.71 7.80 -5.66
CA LEU A 81 6.25 8.48 -4.47
C LEU A 81 5.64 7.98 -3.16
N VAL A 82 4.81 6.94 -3.20
CA VAL A 82 4.27 6.33 -1.99
C VAL A 82 5.41 5.77 -1.15
N ARG A 83 5.29 5.85 0.17
CA ARG A 83 6.23 5.21 1.11
C ARG A 83 5.44 4.49 2.18
N SER A 84 6.09 3.56 2.88
CA SER A 84 5.45 2.77 3.94
C SER A 84 4.78 3.62 5.02
N SER A 85 5.27 4.82 5.32
CA SER A 85 4.65 5.74 6.29
C SER A 85 3.69 6.76 5.68
N TYR A 86 3.63 6.89 4.34
CA TYR A 86 2.82 7.90 3.68
C TYR A 86 1.33 7.63 3.95
N ARG A 87 0.66 8.64 4.53
CA ARG A 87 -0.77 8.58 4.93
C ARG A 87 -1.12 7.35 5.79
N ALA A 88 -0.17 6.84 6.59
CA ALA A 88 -0.36 5.63 7.40
C ALA A 88 -1.53 5.72 8.39
N GLY A 89 -1.77 6.89 9.00
CA GLY A 89 -2.90 7.09 9.92
C GLY A 89 -4.27 6.91 9.23
N ARG A 90 -4.39 7.37 7.98
CA ARG A 90 -5.61 7.18 7.17
C ARG A 90 -5.82 5.71 6.83
N LEU A 91 -4.76 5.03 6.38
CA LEU A 91 -4.81 3.59 6.05
C LEU A 91 -5.17 2.75 7.28
N TYR A 92 -4.64 3.11 8.46
CA TYR A 92 -5.00 2.46 9.71
C TYR A 92 -6.49 2.67 10.06
N ALA A 93 -7.00 3.90 9.95
CA ALA A 93 -8.42 4.19 10.16
C ALA A 93 -9.32 3.40 9.20
N GLN A 94 -8.93 3.27 7.93
CA GLN A 94 -9.65 2.46 6.94
C GLN A 94 -9.66 0.97 7.32
N ALA A 95 -8.51 0.41 7.72
CA ALA A 95 -8.42 -0.99 8.13
C ALA A 95 -9.24 -1.28 9.39
N MET A 96 -9.21 -0.39 10.38
CA MET A 96 -10.03 -0.50 11.59
C MET A 96 -11.53 -0.50 11.24
N ALA A 97 -11.96 0.42 10.37
CA ALA A 97 -13.35 0.48 9.91
C ALA A 97 -13.78 -0.77 9.11
N HIS A 98 -12.92 -1.27 8.21
CA HIS A 98 -13.16 -2.49 7.44
C HIS A 98 -13.42 -3.68 8.38
N HIS A 99 -12.64 -3.81 9.46
CA HIS A 99 -12.79 -4.86 10.46
C HIS A 99 -13.89 -4.59 11.50
N GLY A 100 -14.65 -3.49 11.37
CA GLY A 100 -15.69 -3.12 12.34
C GLY A 100 -15.16 -2.74 13.73
N ARG A 101 -13.89 -2.33 13.83
CA ARG A 101 -13.22 -1.99 15.10
C ARG A 101 -13.24 -0.48 15.33
N ALA A 102 -13.54 -0.07 16.55
CA ALA A 102 -13.49 1.33 16.93
C ALA A 102 -12.05 1.84 17.02
N LEU A 103 -11.82 3.08 16.57
CA LEU A 103 -10.59 3.80 16.87
C LEU A 103 -10.60 4.24 18.34
N ALA A 104 -9.42 4.26 18.97
CA ALA A 104 -9.27 4.93 20.26
C ALA A 104 -9.61 6.41 20.13
N ASP A 105 -10.16 7.02 21.19
CA ASP A 105 -10.62 8.41 21.19
C ASP A 105 -9.54 9.39 20.69
N SER A 106 -8.28 9.17 21.10
CA SER A 106 -7.12 9.96 20.68
C SER A 106 -6.81 9.88 19.18
N LEU A 107 -7.29 8.84 18.49
CA LEU A 107 -7.02 8.55 17.08
C LEU A 107 -8.20 8.84 16.16
N THR A 108 -9.35 9.26 16.69
CA THR A 108 -10.56 9.57 15.90
C THR A 108 -10.31 10.61 14.80
N HIS A 109 -9.41 11.57 15.03
CA HIS A 109 -9.01 12.59 14.05
C HIS A 109 -8.41 12.00 12.75
N LEU A 110 -7.87 10.77 12.79
CA LEU A 110 -7.31 10.10 11.61
C LEU A 110 -8.38 9.72 10.57
N ALA A 111 -9.62 9.50 11.00
CA ALA A 111 -10.75 9.24 10.11
C ALA A 111 -11.26 10.50 9.40
N ALA A 112 -10.96 11.69 9.93
CA ALA A 112 -11.48 12.97 9.45
C ALA A 112 -10.64 13.62 8.32
N VAL A 113 -9.49 13.04 7.96
CA VAL A 113 -8.62 13.59 6.90
C VAL A 113 -9.30 13.43 5.53
N ARG A 114 -10.03 14.49 5.12
CA ARG A 114 -10.68 14.63 3.81
C ARG A 114 -9.65 14.54 2.67
N THR A 115 -10.10 13.98 1.56
CA THR A 115 -9.38 13.91 0.29
C THR A 115 -9.02 15.31 -0.22
N ASP A 116 -7.77 15.72 -0.06
CA ASP A 116 -7.14 16.58 -1.06
C ASP A 116 -7.05 15.75 -2.35
N ARG A 117 -8.07 15.90 -3.19
CA ARG A 117 -8.01 15.66 -4.63
C ARG A 117 -7.49 16.93 -5.28
N SER A 118 -6.18 17.11 -5.36
CA SER A 118 -5.55 18.04 -6.30
C SER A 118 -4.07 17.73 -6.49
N VAL A 119 -3.78 16.65 -7.22
CA VAL A 119 -2.63 16.66 -8.13
C VAL A 119 -3.06 16.01 -9.45
N SER A 120 -3.36 16.84 -10.43
CA SER A 120 -3.34 16.57 -11.86
C SER A 120 -3.43 17.91 -12.60
N PRO A 121 -2.75 18.13 -13.73
CA PRO A 121 -1.41 17.67 -14.15
C PRO A 121 -0.29 18.66 -13.76
#